data_AF-A0A1H2E2Y4-F1
#
_entry.id   AF-A0A1H2E2Y4-F1
#
_cell.length_a   1.000
_cell.length_b   1.000
_cell.length_c   1.000
_cell.angle_alpha   90.00
_cell.angle_beta   90.00
_cell.angle_gamma   90.00
#
_symmetry.space_group_name_H-M   'P 1'
#
loop_
_entity.id
_entity.type
_entity.pdbx_description
1 polymer ?
#
loop_
_entity_poly.entity_id
_entity_poly.type
_entity_poly.pdbx_seq_one_letter_code
_entity_poly.pdbx_strand_id
1 'polypeptide(L)'
;MALKDLVADHDKITEERIEDIVSLYIRYDPQTKEIVFTPDGTSLSNENKVLVYLVGMLGWRYILDENLDPKTKPADLEVALGIAGGSLRPILKKLKDQHLLTVVGGHYAVRTANLEAIAKIISGAKSAPSSTYTARRTKPKVMSKGTGDDAAARSDVKAPKERKRTGIPIRSSLNKILSDGWFEQERSLLDVFDRLQEMAINAKKTSLSGPIADLVRDGKLTRKKAKVGKKDVWLYKAVSE
;
A
#
# COMPACT_ATOMS: atom_id res chain seq x y z
N MET A 1 -31.54 -28.83 -25.62
CA MET A 1 -31.45 -27.39 -25.31
C MET A 1 -30.32 -26.80 -26.13
N ALA A 2 -30.60 -25.81 -26.97
CA ALA A 2 -29.58 -25.19 -27.81
C ALA A 2 -28.79 -24.16 -27.00
N LEU A 3 -27.47 -24.05 -27.23
CA LEU A 3 -26.60 -23.03 -26.61
C LEU A 3 -27.07 -21.59 -26.86
N LYS A 4 -27.93 -21.38 -27.87
CA LYS A 4 -28.53 -20.08 -28.19
C LYS A 4 -29.56 -19.61 -27.15
N ASP A 5 -30.21 -20.52 -26.42
CA ASP A 5 -31.16 -20.16 -25.33
C ASP A 5 -30.46 -19.77 -24.02
N LEU A 6 -29.15 -19.99 -23.92
CA LEU A 6 -28.33 -19.53 -22.78
C LEU A 6 -27.79 -18.11 -22.96
N VAL A 7 -27.97 -17.52 -24.14
CA VAL A 7 -27.69 -16.11 -24.39
C VAL A 7 -28.90 -15.32 -23.89
N ALA A 8 -29.05 -15.25 -22.57
CA ALA A 8 -29.89 -14.21 -21.97
C ALA A 8 -29.34 -12.85 -22.42
N ASP A 9 -30.21 -11.84 -22.54
CA ASP A 9 -29.86 -10.45 -22.84
C ASP A 9 -28.85 -9.94 -21.78
N HIS A 10 -27.57 -10.26 -21.98
CA HIS A 10 -26.50 -9.93 -21.04
C HIS A 10 -26.46 -8.43 -20.79
N ASP A 11 -26.85 -7.63 -21.79
CA ASP A 11 -26.91 -6.19 -21.74
C ASP A 11 -27.94 -5.66 -20.74
N LYS A 12 -29.15 -6.23 -20.70
CA LYS A 12 -30.20 -5.83 -19.74
C LYS A 12 -29.81 -6.18 -18.31
N ILE A 13 -29.29 -7.38 -18.11
CA ILE A 13 -28.82 -7.83 -16.79
C ILE A 13 -27.68 -6.93 -16.31
N THR A 14 -26.80 -6.47 -17.21
CA THR A 14 -25.73 -5.54 -16.81
C THR A 14 -26.23 -4.15 -16.46
N GLU A 15 -27.28 -3.66 -17.12
CA GLU A 15 -27.86 -2.34 -16.86
C GLU A 15 -28.45 -2.26 -15.45
N GLU A 16 -29.37 -3.18 -15.11
CA GLU A 16 -29.99 -3.24 -13.77
C GLU A 16 -28.94 -3.31 -12.66
N ARG A 17 -27.87 -4.08 -12.88
CA ARG A 17 -26.77 -4.22 -11.92
C ARG A 17 -25.93 -2.96 -11.79
N ILE A 18 -25.70 -2.23 -12.88
CA ILE A 18 -25.01 -0.96 -12.84
C ILE A 18 -25.86 0.05 -12.06
N GLU A 19 -27.16 0.11 -12.36
CA GLU A 19 -28.11 0.98 -11.68
C GLU A 19 -28.15 0.73 -10.17
N ASP A 20 -28.28 -0.53 -9.75
CA ASP A 20 -28.26 -0.95 -8.34
C ASP A 20 -27.00 -0.43 -7.60
N ILE A 21 -25.84 -0.48 -8.27
CA ILE A 21 -24.56 -0.09 -7.69
C ILE A 21 -24.45 1.44 -7.57
N VAL A 22 -24.88 2.20 -8.59
CA VAL A 22 -24.57 3.64 -8.70
C VAL A 22 -25.69 4.55 -8.25
N SER A 23 -26.95 4.09 -8.27
CA SER A 23 -28.16 4.90 -8.03
C SER A 23 -28.17 5.64 -6.70
N LEU A 24 -27.43 5.16 -5.69
CA LEU A 24 -27.32 5.85 -4.42
C LEU A 24 -26.20 6.91 -4.38
N TYR A 25 -25.13 6.69 -5.13
CA TYR A 25 -23.86 7.40 -4.94
C TYR A 25 -23.58 8.46 -6.00
N ILE A 26 -24.21 8.35 -7.16
CA ILE A 26 -23.94 9.17 -8.34
C ILE A 26 -25.24 9.72 -8.93
N ARG A 27 -25.15 10.90 -9.53
CA ARG A 27 -26.12 11.48 -10.45
C ARG A 27 -25.43 11.81 -11.76
N TYR A 28 -26.11 11.58 -12.87
CA TYR A 28 -25.62 11.91 -14.20
C TYR A 28 -26.16 13.28 -14.61
N ASP A 29 -25.30 14.13 -15.15
CA ASP A 29 -25.72 15.36 -15.83
C ASP A 29 -25.55 15.16 -17.35
N PRO A 30 -26.65 14.92 -18.09
CA PRO A 30 -26.59 14.64 -19.52
C PRO A 30 -26.12 15.86 -20.34
N GLN A 31 -26.22 17.08 -19.81
CA GLN A 31 -25.82 18.29 -20.53
C GLN A 31 -24.29 18.44 -20.54
N THR A 32 -23.67 18.25 -19.38
CA THR A 32 -22.21 18.39 -19.21
C THR A 32 -21.46 17.08 -19.48
N LYS A 33 -22.18 15.94 -19.57
CA LYS A 33 -21.62 14.59 -19.59
C LYS A 33 -20.74 14.31 -18.36
N GLU A 34 -21.06 14.94 -17.23
CA GLU A 34 -20.34 14.79 -15.98
C GLU A 34 -21.08 13.89 -14.97
N ILE A 35 -20.28 13.24 -14.13
CA ILE A 35 -20.73 12.38 -13.05
C ILE A 35 -20.60 13.18 -11.75
N VAL A 36 -21.74 13.49 -11.14
CA VAL A 36 -21.79 14.23 -9.87
C VAL A 36 -22.02 13.25 -8.72
N PHE A 37 -21.15 13.29 -7.70
CA PHE A 37 -21.32 12.46 -6.52
C PHE A 37 -22.40 13.02 -5.59
N THR A 38 -23.26 12.14 -5.08
CA THR A 38 -24.19 12.47 -4.00
C THR A 38 -23.43 12.59 -2.66
N PRO A 39 -24.05 13.14 -1.60
CA PRO A 39 -23.44 13.15 -0.26
C PRO A 39 -23.01 11.74 0.19
N ASP A 40 -23.83 10.73 -0.07
CA ASP A 40 -23.49 9.33 0.23
C ASP A 40 -22.27 8.87 -0.56
N GLY A 41 -22.17 9.23 -1.85
CA GLY A 41 -21.02 8.92 -2.69
C GLY A 41 -19.73 9.60 -2.21
N THR A 42 -19.83 10.85 -1.75
CA THR A 42 -18.67 11.58 -1.20
C THR A 42 -18.21 11.04 0.15
N SER A 43 -19.07 10.35 0.91
CA SER A 43 -18.72 9.72 2.19
C SER A 43 -17.91 8.42 2.04
N LEU A 44 -17.87 7.85 0.83
CA LEU A 44 -17.20 6.58 0.57
C LEU A 44 -15.67 6.67 0.72
N SER A 45 -15.04 5.51 0.96
CA SER A 45 -13.59 5.38 0.89
C SER A 45 -13.08 5.71 -0.52
N ASN A 46 -11.84 6.20 -0.63
CA ASN A 46 -11.24 6.53 -1.93
C ASN A 46 -11.24 5.35 -2.91
N GLU A 47 -11.07 4.13 -2.41
CA GLU A 47 -11.13 2.90 -3.21
C GLU A 47 -12.54 2.67 -3.77
N ASN A 48 -13.56 2.83 -2.93
CA ASN A 48 -14.96 2.68 -3.35
C ASN A 48 -15.40 3.80 -4.28
N LYS A 49 -14.96 5.04 -4.06
CA LYS A 49 -15.22 6.17 -4.98
C LYS A 49 -14.71 5.88 -6.39
N VAL A 50 -13.49 5.35 -6.50
CA VAL A 50 -12.92 4.96 -7.80
C VAL A 50 -13.77 3.88 -8.46
N LEU A 51 -14.19 2.85 -7.73
CA LEU A 51 -15.03 1.78 -8.27
C LEU A 51 -16.40 2.30 -8.74
N VAL A 52 -17.10 3.06 -7.89
CA VAL A 52 -18.42 3.61 -8.20
C VAL A 52 -18.33 4.53 -9.41
N TYR A 53 -17.30 5.38 -9.49
CA TYR A 53 -17.07 6.24 -10.65
C TYR A 53 -16.87 5.46 -11.94
N LEU A 54 -16.00 4.44 -11.93
CA LEU A 54 -15.73 3.64 -13.13
C LEU A 54 -16.94 2.80 -13.54
N VAL A 55 -17.75 2.32 -12.58
CA VAL A 55 -19.04 1.67 -12.89
C VAL A 55 -20.02 2.69 -13.47
N GLY A 56 -20.07 3.91 -12.93
CA GLY A 56 -20.87 5.00 -13.50
C GLY A 56 -20.46 5.35 -14.93
N MET A 57 -19.17 5.32 -15.23
CA MET A 57 -18.66 5.50 -16.60
C MET A 57 -19.17 4.41 -17.56
N LEU A 58 -19.38 3.18 -17.10
CA LEU A 58 -20.02 2.14 -17.91
C LEU A 58 -21.50 2.43 -18.14
N GLY A 59 -22.17 3.05 -17.17
CA GLY A 59 -23.58 3.43 -17.22
C GLY A 59 -23.92 4.44 -18.30
N TRP A 60 -22.96 5.27 -18.72
CA TRP A 60 -23.17 6.27 -19.78
C TRP A 60 -23.70 5.68 -21.10
N ARG A 61 -23.35 4.43 -21.41
CA ARG A 61 -23.82 3.74 -22.62
C ARG A 61 -25.34 3.51 -22.68
N TYR A 62 -26.00 3.53 -21.52
CA TYR A 62 -27.44 3.29 -21.38
C TYR A 62 -28.22 4.61 -21.27
N ILE A 63 -27.54 5.68 -20.87
CA ILE A 63 -28.13 7.02 -20.73
C ILE A 63 -28.07 7.78 -22.04
N LEU A 64 -26.97 7.60 -22.77
CA LEU A 64 -26.76 8.15 -24.10
C LEU A 64 -26.77 6.98 -25.08
N ASP A 65 -27.55 7.08 -26.15
CA ASP A 65 -27.51 6.12 -27.29
C ASP A 65 -26.17 6.15 -28.06
N GLU A 66 -25.15 6.82 -27.50
CA GLU A 66 -23.82 6.99 -28.04
C GLU A 66 -22.86 6.03 -27.35
N ASN A 67 -22.16 5.20 -28.14
CA ASN A 67 -21.20 4.23 -27.62
C ASN A 67 -19.91 4.95 -27.19
N LEU A 68 -19.93 5.49 -25.97
CA LEU A 68 -18.78 6.13 -25.35
C LEU A 68 -17.82 5.06 -24.85
N ASP A 69 -16.68 4.95 -25.52
CA ASP A 69 -15.58 4.09 -25.09
C ASP A 69 -14.95 4.72 -23.82
N PRO A 70 -15.11 4.13 -22.62
CA PRO A 70 -14.75 4.77 -21.37
C PRO A 70 -13.24 4.75 -21.17
N LYS A 71 -12.57 5.68 -21.84
CA LYS A 71 -11.11 5.84 -21.82
C LYS A 71 -10.70 6.72 -20.64
N THR A 72 -10.74 6.19 -19.42
CA THR A 72 -10.35 6.97 -18.24
C THR A 72 -8.85 6.83 -17.94
N LYS A 73 -8.08 7.92 -18.12
CA LYS A 73 -6.69 7.96 -17.69
C LYS A 73 -6.61 8.24 -16.19
N PRO A 74 -5.49 7.89 -15.52
CA PRO A 74 -5.28 8.26 -14.12
C PRO A 74 -5.37 9.77 -13.84
N ALA A 75 -4.98 10.62 -14.79
CA ALA A 75 -5.08 12.07 -14.65
C ALA A 75 -6.54 12.54 -14.63
N ASP A 76 -7.38 11.97 -15.49
CA ASP A 76 -8.82 12.31 -15.55
C ASP A 76 -9.52 11.87 -14.24
N LEU A 77 -9.16 10.70 -13.71
CA LEU A 77 -9.64 10.23 -12.41
C LEU A 77 -9.21 11.13 -11.24
N GLU A 78 -8.00 11.69 -11.29
CA GLU A 78 -7.49 12.60 -10.27
C GLU A 78 -8.31 13.90 -10.23
N VAL A 79 -8.64 14.45 -11.40
CA VAL A 79 -9.50 15.63 -11.53
C VAL A 79 -10.93 15.33 -11.09
N ALA A 80 -11.52 14.23 -11.59
CA ALA A 80 -12.91 13.90 -11.32
C ALA A 80 -13.17 13.51 -9.86
N LEU A 81 -12.22 12.84 -9.20
CA LEU A 81 -12.38 12.34 -7.83
C LEU A 81 -11.77 13.28 -6.77
N GLY A 82 -10.94 14.25 -7.18
CA GLY A 82 -10.16 15.09 -6.26
C GLY A 82 -9.14 14.30 -5.43
N ILE A 83 -8.69 13.13 -5.91
CA ILE A 83 -7.72 12.27 -5.22
C ILE A 83 -6.34 12.50 -5.80
N ALA A 84 -5.41 12.99 -4.98
CA ALA A 84 -4.02 13.20 -5.40
C ALA A 84 -3.40 11.94 -6.03
N GLY A 85 -2.68 12.11 -7.14
CA GLY A 85 -2.15 11.01 -7.95
C GLY A 85 -1.21 10.06 -7.20
N GLY A 86 -0.54 10.54 -6.14
CA GLY A 86 0.29 9.73 -5.25
C GLY A 86 -0.49 8.63 -4.51
N SER A 87 -1.75 8.87 -4.20
CA SER A 87 -2.66 7.92 -3.54
C SER A 87 -3.48 7.11 -4.55
N LEU A 88 -3.84 7.73 -5.67
CA LEU A 88 -4.65 7.07 -6.71
C LEU A 88 -3.94 5.88 -7.34
N ARG A 89 -2.64 6.00 -7.67
CA ARG A 89 -1.89 4.93 -8.34
C ARG A 89 -1.80 3.63 -7.51
N PRO A 90 -1.46 3.65 -6.21
CA PRO A 90 -1.54 2.46 -5.36
C PRO A 90 -2.94 1.83 -5.32
N ILE A 91 -4.00 2.64 -5.26
CA ILE A 91 -5.40 2.15 -5.24
C ILE A 91 -5.72 1.44 -6.56
N LEU A 92 -5.45 2.07 -7.70
CA LEU A 92 -5.68 1.48 -9.02
C LEU A 92 -4.89 0.17 -9.20
N LYS A 93 -3.63 0.14 -8.73
CA LYS A 93 -2.82 -1.07 -8.74
C LYS A 93 -3.48 -2.17 -7.89
N LYS A 94 -3.90 -1.86 -6.65
CA LYS A 94 -4.56 -2.81 -5.75
C LYS A 94 -5.84 -3.38 -6.37
N LEU A 95 -6.70 -2.53 -6.94
CA LEU A 95 -7.96 -2.94 -7.58
C LEU A 95 -7.72 -3.81 -8.83
N LYS A 96 -6.65 -3.51 -9.59
CA LYS A 96 -6.19 -4.35 -10.70
C LYS A 96 -5.67 -5.71 -10.22
N ASP A 97 -4.87 -5.73 -9.16
CA ASP A 97 -4.32 -6.97 -8.57
C ASP A 97 -5.43 -7.87 -8.00
N GLN A 98 -6.56 -7.27 -7.58
CA GLN A 98 -7.79 -7.98 -7.20
C GLN A 98 -8.67 -8.42 -8.39
N HIS A 99 -8.20 -8.20 -9.62
CA HIS A 99 -8.93 -8.47 -10.87
C HIS A 99 -10.25 -7.70 -11.05
N LEU A 100 -10.52 -6.66 -10.26
CA LEU A 100 -11.73 -5.84 -10.42
C LEU A 100 -11.64 -4.92 -11.64
N LEU A 101 -10.42 -4.46 -11.95
CA LEU A 101 -10.12 -3.59 -13.08
C LEU A 101 -9.32 -4.32 -14.17
N THR A 102 -9.49 -3.88 -15.40
CA THR A 102 -8.65 -4.20 -16.54
C THR A 102 -7.98 -2.95 -17.09
N VAL A 103 -6.83 -3.12 -17.76
CA VAL A 103 -6.12 -2.01 -18.40
C VAL A 103 -6.12 -2.25 -19.89
N VAL A 104 -6.79 -1.37 -20.64
CA VAL A 104 -6.90 -1.44 -22.10
C VAL A 104 -6.36 -0.14 -22.69
N GLY A 105 -5.28 -0.22 -23.48
CA GLY A 105 -4.65 0.97 -24.06
C GLY A 105 -4.14 2.00 -23.04
N GLY A 106 -3.81 1.57 -21.82
CA GLY A 106 -3.41 2.47 -20.72
C GLY A 106 -4.56 3.12 -19.95
N HIS A 107 -5.81 2.82 -20.30
CA HIS A 107 -7.00 3.25 -19.60
C HIS A 107 -7.48 2.17 -18.64
N TYR A 108 -8.02 2.57 -17.50
CA TYR A 108 -8.60 1.66 -16.52
C TYR A 108 -10.09 1.50 -16.79
N ALA A 109 -10.55 0.26 -16.90
CA ALA A 109 -11.95 -0.06 -17.07
C ALA A 109 -12.38 -1.18 -16.10
N VAL A 110 -13.64 -1.16 -15.69
CA VAL A 110 -14.23 -2.22 -14.86
C VAL A 110 -14.57 -3.44 -15.72
N ARG A 111 -14.33 -4.65 -15.19
CA ARG A 111 -14.77 -5.89 -15.84
C ARG A 111 -16.26 -6.12 -15.54
N THR A 112 -17.09 -6.22 -16.58
CA THR A 112 -18.53 -6.50 -16.45
C THR A 112 -18.80 -7.82 -15.70
N ALA A 113 -17.95 -8.83 -15.90
CA ALA A 113 -18.02 -10.10 -15.18
C ALA A 113 -17.90 -9.98 -13.65
N ASN A 114 -17.32 -8.89 -13.15
CA ASN A 114 -17.05 -8.68 -11.72
C ASN A 114 -17.98 -7.65 -11.06
N LEU A 115 -19.07 -7.24 -11.73
CA LEU A 115 -20.03 -6.27 -11.16
C LEU A 115 -20.61 -6.75 -9.82
N GLU A 116 -20.89 -8.05 -9.67
CA GLU A 116 -21.42 -8.61 -8.42
C GLU A 116 -20.40 -8.51 -7.27
N ALA A 117 -19.12 -8.76 -7.55
CA ALA A 117 -18.05 -8.62 -6.55
C ALA A 117 -17.89 -7.15 -6.14
N ILE A 118 -17.99 -6.22 -7.09
CA ILE A 118 -17.94 -4.78 -6.84
C ILE A 118 -19.13 -4.33 -5.99
N ALA A 119 -20.34 -4.80 -6.31
CA ALA A 119 -21.55 -4.54 -5.52
C ALA A 119 -21.39 -5.00 -4.07
N LYS A 120 -20.78 -6.18 -3.84
CA LYS A 120 -20.49 -6.70 -2.50
C LYS A 120 -19.47 -5.85 -1.74
N ILE A 121 -18.44 -5.33 -2.41
CA ILE A 121 -17.42 -4.47 -1.79
C ILE A 121 -18.03 -3.10 -1.40
N ILE A 122 -18.86 -2.53 -2.27
CA ILE A 122 -19.50 -1.23 -2.03
C ILE A 122 -20.58 -1.36 -0.95
N SER A 123 -21.44 -2.37 -1.03
CA SER A 123 -22.50 -2.61 -0.04
C SER A 123 -21.93 -3.06 1.30
N GLY A 124 -20.86 -3.86 1.31
CA GLY A 124 -20.14 -4.25 2.53
C GLY A 124 -19.53 -3.06 3.28
N ALA A 125 -19.35 -1.90 2.63
CA ALA A 125 -18.95 -0.67 3.31
C ALA A 125 -20.11 -0.01 4.09
N LYS A 126 -21.37 -0.34 3.80
CA LYS A 126 -22.53 0.08 4.61
C LYS A 126 -22.70 -0.77 5.87
N SER A 127 -22.19 -2.00 5.89
CA SER A 127 -22.27 -2.88 7.05
C SER A 127 -20.93 -2.96 7.79
N ALA A 128 -20.76 -2.05 8.75
CA ALA A 128 -19.75 -2.04 9.79
C ALA A 128 -18.32 -1.56 9.41
N PRO A 129 -17.63 -0.86 10.34
CA PRO A 129 -16.23 -0.49 10.17
C PRO A 129 -15.40 -1.77 10.15
N SER A 130 -14.96 -2.19 8.97
CA SER A 130 -14.11 -3.36 8.77
C SER A 130 -12.68 -3.09 9.25
N SER A 131 -12.53 -3.02 10.57
CA SER A 131 -11.35 -3.47 11.29
C SER A 131 -11.30 -5.00 11.20
N THR A 132 -10.82 -5.52 10.07
CA THR A 132 -10.29 -6.89 10.03
C THR A 132 -8.79 -6.84 10.31
N TYR A 133 -8.42 -6.27 11.46
CA TYR A 133 -7.22 -6.72 12.14
C TYR A 133 -7.57 -8.08 12.72
N THR A 134 -7.09 -9.14 12.07
CA THR A 134 -7.15 -10.51 12.60
C THR A 134 -6.76 -10.51 14.07
N ALA A 135 -7.75 -10.77 14.93
CA ALA A 135 -7.58 -10.94 16.35
C ALA A 135 -6.56 -12.06 16.58
N ARG A 136 -5.34 -11.67 16.94
CA ARG A 136 -4.32 -12.58 17.45
C ARG A 136 -4.88 -13.18 18.72
N ARG A 137 -5.30 -14.44 18.63
CA ARG A 137 -5.47 -15.38 19.76
C ARG A 137 -4.36 -15.14 20.79
N THR A 138 -4.69 -14.45 21.87
CA THR A 138 -3.88 -14.40 23.09
C THR A 138 -3.95 -15.78 23.72
N LYS A 139 -2.81 -16.48 23.79
CA LYS A 139 -2.69 -17.68 24.62
C LYS A 139 -2.89 -17.29 26.09
N PRO A 140 -3.55 -18.12 26.91
CA PRO A 140 -3.73 -17.84 28.33
C PRO A 140 -2.36 -17.81 29.03
N LYS A 141 -2.08 -16.71 29.72
CA LYS A 141 -0.90 -16.53 30.56
C LYS A 141 -1.12 -17.32 31.86
N VAL A 142 -0.33 -18.37 32.04
CA VAL A 142 -0.24 -19.09 33.32
C VAL A 142 0.19 -18.09 34.40
N MET A 143 -0.63 -17.95 35.44
CA MET A 143 -0.33 -17.15 36.62
C MET A 143 0.78 -17.83 37.43
N SER A 144 1.99 -17.28 37.39
CA SER A 144 2.96 -17.48 38.46
C SER A 144 2.68 -16.47 39.57
N LYS A 145 2.18 -16.98 40.69
CA LYS A 145 1.97 -16.30 41.97
C LYS A 145 3.34 -15.85 42.51
N GLY A 146 3.52 -14.55 42.69
CA GLY A 146 4.74 -13.95 43.25
C GLY A 146 4.36 -12.71 44.06
N THR A 147 4.32 -12.90 45.37
CA THR A 147 4.04 -11.95 46.44
C THR A 147 5.15 -10.89 46.54
N GLY A 148 4.80 -9.64 46.83
CA GLY A 148 5.78 -8.62 47.26
C GLY A 148 5.30 -7.19 47.03
N ASP A 149 4.77 -6.57 48.09
CA ASP A 149 4.54 -5.13 48.23
C ASP A 149 5.85 -4.34 48.05
N ASP A 150 5.81 -3.23 47.29
CA ASP A 150 6.07 -1.89 47.84
C ASP A 150 6.03 -0.79 46.76
N ALA A 151 5.56 0.37 47.19
CA ALA A 151 5.25 1.55 46.41
C ALA A 151 6.50 2.34 45.93
N ALA A 152 6.47 2.85 44.69
CA ALA A 152 6.98 4.18 44.34
C ALA A 152 6.72 4.53 42.87
N ALA A 153 6.30 5.78 42.66
CA ALA A 153 5.99 6.45 41.40
C ALA A 153 7.07 6.34 40.32
N ARG A 154 6.68 6.25 39.03
CA ARG A 154 7.40 6.82 37.87
C ARG A 154 6.63 6.69 36.55
N SER A 155 6.30 7.84 35.97
CA SER A 155 6.19 8.19 34.53
C SER A 155 5.93 7.08 33.50
N ASP A 156 4.73 7.10 32.93
CA ASP A 156 4.32 6.40 31.71
C ASP A 156 5.11 6.89 30.47
N VAL A 157 6.30 6.33 30.26
CA VAL A 157 6.98 6.38 28.96
C VAL A 157 6.53 5.15 28.18
N LYS A 158 5.54 5.34 27.30
CA LYS A 158 5.07 4.31 26.36
C LYS A 158 6.25 3.80 25.52
N ALA A 159 6.69 2.57 25.80
CA ALA A 159 7.69 1.88 25.02
C ALA A 159 7.23 1.73 23.55
N PRO A 160 8.09 2.03 22.56
CA PRO A 160 7.74 1.92 21.15
C PRO A 160 7.53 0.45 20.76
N LYS A 161 6.33 0.15 20.23
CA LYS A 161 5.95 -1.19 19.74
C LYS A 161 6.91 -1.67 18.66
N GLU A 162 7.68 -2.72 19.00
CA GLU A 162 8.55 -3.45 18.09
C GLU A 162 7.75 -4.10 16.95
N ARG A 163 7.86 -3.53 15.75
CA ARG A 163 7.34 -4.14 14.53
C ARG A 163 8.26 -5.30 14.14
N LYS A 164 7.79 -6.53 14.29
CA LYS A 164 8.47 -7.74 13.78
C LYS A 164 8.69 -7.59 12.27
N ARG A 165 9.93 -7.29 11.86
CA ARG A 165 10.36 -7.27 10.46
C ARG A 165 10.75 -8.70 10.09
N THR A 166 9.97 -9.32 9.20
CA THR A 166 10.35 -10.55 8.49
C THR A 166 11.46 -10.21 7.50
N GLY A 167 12.69 -10.37 7.96
CA GLY A 167 13.92 -10.13 7.21
C GLY A 167 15.07 -10.11 8.20
N ILE A 168 16.20 -10.72 7.84
CA ILE A 168 17.41 -10.67 8.66
C ILE A 168 17.71 -9.18 8.90
N PRO A 169 17.67 -8.71 10.17
CA PRO A 169 17.78 -7.29 10.43
C PRO A 169 19.16 -6.81 9.98
N ILE A 170 19.21 -5.74 9.20
CA ILE A 170 20.44 -5.14 8.65
C ILE A 170 21.53 -5.00 9.73
N ARG A 171 21.14 -4.68 10.97
CA ARG A 171 22.05 -4.62 12.13
C ARG A 171 22.76 -5.94 12.44
N SER A 172 22.05 -7.07 12.38
CA SER A 172 22.66 -8.39 12.63
C SER A 172 23.73 -8.72 11.59
N SER A 173 23.46 -8.39 10.33
CA SER A 173 24.40 -8.61 9.22
C SER A 173 25.61 -7.69 9.32
N LEU A 174 25.42 -6.43 9.70
CA LEU A 174 26.52 -5.50 9.96
C LEU A 174 27.40 -5.96 11.12
N ASN A 175 26.80 -6.46 12.21
CA ASN A 175 27.58 -7.04 13.32
C ASN A 175 28.37 -8.28 12.88
N LYS A 176 27.82 -9.10 11.99
CA LYS A 176 28.54 -10.24 11.41
C LYS A 176 29.72 -9.78 10.56
N ILE A 177 29.52 -8.83 9.66
CA ILE A 177 30.60 -8.25 8.83
C ILE A 177 31.70 -7.63 9.73
N LEU A 178 31.29 -7.02 10.85
CA LEU A 178 32.21 -6.46 11.84
C LEU A 178 33.01 -7.55 12.55
N SER A 179 32.38 -8.63 13.01
CA SER A 179 33.08 -9.76 13.65
C SER A 179 33.99 -10.50 12.68
N ASP A 180 33.69 -10.48 11.38
CA ASP A 180 34.50 -11.08 10.33
C ASP A 180 35.76 -10.25 9.99
N GLY A 181 36.03 -9.15 10.71
CA GLY A 181 37.22 -8.30 10.53
C GLY A 181 37.19 -7.44 9.25
N TRP A 182 36.07 -7.39 8.53
CA TRP A 182 36.02 -6.72 7.22
C TRP A 182 36.22 -5.20 7.29
N PHE A 183 35.97 -4.60 8.46
CA PHE A 183 36.20 -3.18 8.77
C PHE A 183 37.61 -2.86 9.28
N GLU A 184 38.58 -3.78 9.22
CA GLU A 184 39.99 -3.48 9.52
C GLU A 184 40.59 -2.43 8.58
N GLN A 185 40.11 -2.41 7.33
CA GLN A 185 40.43 -1.39 6.34
C GLN A 185 39.37 -0.29 6.33
N GLU A 186 39.74 0.92 5.91
CA GLU A 186 38.79 2.02 5.74
C GLU A 186 37.81 1.70 4.60
N ARG A 187 36.51 1.63 4.91
CA ARG A 187 35.43 1.30 3.95
C ARG A 187 34.44 2.44 3.81
N SER A 188 34.01 2.73 2.58
CA SER A 188 32.95 3.69 2.31
C SER A 188 31.57 3.06 2.50
N LEU A 189 30.53 3.90 2.65
CA LEU A 189 29.15 3.43 2.75
C LEU A 189 28.69 2.66 1.50
N LEU A 190 29.29 2.93 0.33
CA LEU A 190 29.01 2.20 -0.90
C LEU A 190 29.58 0.77 -0.81
N ASP A 191 30.81 0.62 -0.31
CA ASP A 191 31.44 -0.69 -0.13
C ASP A 191 30.62 -1.55 0.85
N VAL A 192 30.10 -0.95 1.93
CA VAL A 192 29.24 -1.67 2.88
C VAL A 192 27.96 -2.16 2.22
N PHE A 193 27.38 -1.34 1.33
CA PHE A 193 26.18 -1.71 0.59
C PHE A 193 26.45 -2.88 -0.37
N ASP A 194 27.53 -2.80 -1.14
CA ASP A 194 27.90 -3.85 -2.10
C ASP A 194 28.18 -5.16 -1.36
N ARG A 195 28.86 -5.12 -0.21
CA ARG A 195 29.08 -6.29 0.64
C ARG A 195 27.80 -6.92 1.17
N LEU A 196 26.79 -6.11 1.52
CA LEU A 196 25.48 -6.63 1.93
C LEU A 196 24.73 -7.29 0.77
N GLN A 197 24.88 -6.79 -0.46
CA GLN A 197 24.32 -7.42 -1.64
C GLN A 197 24.98 -8.76 -1.96
N GLU A 198 26.31 -8.88 -1.80
CA GLU A 198 27.03 -10.15 -1.92
C GLU A 198 26.51 -11.21 -0.93
N MET A 199 26.07 -10.78 0.25
CA MET A 199 25.43 -11.65 1.26
C MET A 199 23.94 -11.92 0.99
N ALA A 200 23.44 -11.58 -0.20
CA ALA A 200 22.03 -11.67 -0.62
C ALA A 200 21.06 -10.86 0.26
N ILE A 201 21.52 -9.75 0.85
CA ILE A 201 20.70 -8.88 1.71
C ILE A 201 20.23 -7.68 0.90
N ASN A 202 18.96 -7.70 0.50
CA ASN A 202 18.32 -6.60 -0.23
C ASN A 202 18.01 -5.41 0.69
N ALA A 203 19.02 -4.61 0.99
CA ALA A 203 18.87 -3.33 1.68
C ALA A 203 18.66 -2.18 0.65
N LYS A 204 18.04 -1.08 1.07
CA LYS A 204 18.05 0.18 0.30
C LYS A 204 19.27 1.00 0.72
N LYS A 205 19.99 1.61 -0.24
CA LYS A 205 21.16 2.49 0.04
C LYS A 205 20.85 3.56 1.10
N THR A 206 19.67 4.18 1.02
CA THR A 206 19.22 5.22 1.96
C THR A 206 18.94 4.71 3.37
N SER A 207 18.78 3.39 3.57
CA SER A 207 18.46 2.78 4.86
C SER A 207 19.70 2.36 5.66
N LEU A 208 20.91 2.48 5.10
CA LEU A 208 22.16 2.07 5.77
C LEU A 208 22.76 3.14 6.67
N SER A 209 22.50 4.42 6.41
CA SER A 209 23.07 5.53 7.17
C SER A 209 22.71 5.47 8.66
N GLY A 210 21.47 5.09 9.00
CA GLY A 210 21.00 4.92 10.38
C GLY A 210 21.75 3.82 11.14
N PRO A 211 21.67 2.55 10.69
CA PRO A 211 22.35 1.43 11.35
C PRO A 211 23.87 1.61 11.49
N ILE A 212 24.55 2.19 10.49
CA ILE A 212 25.99 2.46 10.56
C ILE A 212 26.29 3.58 11.58
N ALA A 213 25.47 4.64 11.62
CA ALA A 213 25.63 5.70 12.60
C ALA A 213 25.44 5.18 14.05
N ASP A 214 24.57 4.19 14.26
CA ASP A 214 24.42 3.55 15.56
C ASP A 214 25.70 2.80 15.97
N LEU A 215 26.33 2.04 15.07
CA LEU A 215 27.61 1.37 15.35
C LEU A 215 28.74 2.34 15.69
N VAL A 216 28.71 3.54 15.10
CA VAL A 216 29.66 4.61 15.44
C VAL A 216 29.38 5.18 16.84
N ARG A 217 28.10 5.35 17.21
CA ARG A 217 27.70 5.78 18.56
C ARG A 217 28.05 4.74 19.62
N ASP A 218 27.92 3.47 19.28
CA ASP A 218 28.25 2.34 20.14
C ASP A 218 29.77 2.14 20.29
N GLY A 219 30.61 2.98 19.67
CA GLY A 219 32.07 2.91 19.77
C GLY A 219 32.70 1.76 18.97
N LYS A 220 31.92 1.02 18.18
CA LYS A 220 32.41 -0.13 17.40
C LYS A 220 33.10 0.28 16.10
N LEU A 221 32.67 1.42 15.54
CA LEU A 221 33.25 1.99 14.32
C LEU A 221 33.70 3.42 14.57
N THR A 222 34.85 3.78 14.03
CA THR A 222 35.26 5.18 13.84
C THR A 222 34.93 5.63 12.42
N ARG A 223 34.66 6.93 12.25
CA ARG A 223 34.43 7.52 10.93
C ARG A 223 35.38 8.67 10.67
N LYS A 224 35.87 8.78 9.43
CA LYS A 224 36.72 9.88 8.95
C LYS A 224 36.15 10.41 7.65
N LYS A 225 36.17 11.73 7.47
CA LYS A 225 35.76 12.36 6.22
C LYS A 225 36.92 12.32 5.24
N ALA A 226 36.73 11.74 4.06
CA ALA A 226 37.73 11.65 3.00
C ALA A 226 37.14 12.11 1.67
N LYS A 227 37.99 12.58 0.77
CA LYS A 227 37.56 13.03 -0.56
C LYS A 227 37.82 11.90 -1.56
N VAL A 228 36.75 11.29 -2.07
CA VAL A 228 36.82 10.23 -3.08
C VAL A 228 36.36 10.83 -4.40
N GLY A 229 37.31 11.15 -5.28
CA GLY A 229 37.06 11.91 -6.50
C GLY A 229 36.63 13.35 -6.21
N LYS A 230 35.45 13.76 -6.69
CA LYS A 230 34.88 15.11 -6.50
C LYS A 230 33.93 15.22 -5.30
N LYS A 231 33.66 14.13 -4.59
CA LYS A 231 32.68 14.09 -3.49
C LYS A 231 33.37 13.78 -2.17
N ASP A 232 32.87 14.43 -1.12
CA ASP A 232 33.22 14.10 0.24
C ASP A 232 32.42 12.88 0.71
N VAL A 233 33.12 11.86 1.20
CA VAL A 233 32.53 10.59 1.65
C VAL A 233 33.05 10.26 3.06
N TRP A 234 32.21 9.63 3.88
CA TRP A 234 32.62 9.08 5.16
C TRP A 234 33.21 7.69 4.96
N LEU A 235 34.43 7.50 5.45
CA LEU A 235 35.08 6.19 5.58
C LEU A 235 34.92 5.69 7.01
N TYR A 236 34.68 4.40 7.16
CA TYR A 236 34.44 3.71 8.41
C TYR A 236 35.51 2.65 8.64
N LYS A 237 36.00 2.56 9.88
CA LYS A 237 36.99 1.57 10.31
C LYS A 237 36.62 1.03 11.69
N ALA A 238 36.89 -0.25 11.94
CA ALA A 238 36.72 -0.84 13.28
C ALA A 238 37.66 -0.16 14.28
N VAL A 239 37.15 0.04 15.50
CA VAL A 239 38.01 0.41 16.63
C VAL A 239 38.75 -0.86 17.03
N SER A 240 40.07 -0.89 16.85
CA SER A 240 40.89 -1.93 17.46
C SER A 240 40.86 -1.71 18.97
N GLU A 241 40.19 -2.61 19.68
CA GLU A 241 40.37 -2.77 21.14
C GLU A 241 41.78 -3.27 21.46
#